data_AF-A0A9D8T7L9-F1
#
_entry.id   AF-A0A9D8T7L9-F1
#
_cell.length_a   1.000
_cell.length_b   1.000
_cell.length_c   1.000
_cell.angle_alpha   90.00
_cell.angle_beta   90.00
_cell.angle_gamma   90.00
#
_symmetry.space_group_name_H-M   'P 1'
#
loop_
_entity.id
_entity.type
_entity.pdbx_description
1 polymer ?
#
loop_
_entity_poly.entity_id
_entity_poly.type
_entity_poly.pdbx_seq_one_letter_code
_entity_poly.pdbx_strand_id
1 'polypeptide(L)'
;MKFRSGLLIGLLLSMLSLSAENPFDGQDYRGASISYLLMDAASGRVCEAYQPEKLLSSASIVKLFSTATALEVLGPEHRFDTYLFHDGQVRDGVLHGNLWILPLGDPRLGSALFYEHPFAFLD
;
A
#
# COMPACT_ATOMS: atom_id res chain seq x y z
N MET A 1 15.99 -9.31 10.03
CA MET A 1 16.19 -9.13 8.58
C MET A 1 16.82 -7.76 8.35
N LYS A 2 18.13 -7.68 8.09
CA LYS A 2 18.86 -6.39 7.94
C LYS A 2 18.68 -5.88 6.51
N PHE A 3 17.77 -4.93 6.30
CA PHE A 3 17.70 -4.19 5.04
C PHE A 3 19.03 -3.46 4.83
N ARG A 4 19.71 -3.72 3.71
CA ARG A 4 20.93 -3.01 3.31
C ARG A 4 20.53 -1.60 2.85
N SER A 5 20.40 -0.70 3.81
CA SER A 5 19.97 0.71 3.66
C SER A 5 20.95 1.62 2.91
N GLY A 6 22.14 1.13 2.53
CA GLY A 6 23.18 1.93 1.90
C GLY A 6 22.84 2.43 0.49
N LEU A 7 22.02 1.71 -0.28
CA LEU A 7 21.72 2.08 -1.67
C LEU A 7 20.69 3.22 -1.76
N LEU A 8 19.66 3.21 -0.89
CA LEU A 8 18.63 4.25 -0.86
C LEU A 8 19.16 5.56 -0.27
N ILE A 9 19.99 5.48 0.77
CA ILE A 9 20.65 6.65 1.38
C ILE A 9 21.70 7.23 0.42
N GLY A 10 22.44 6.38 -0.30
CA GLY A 10 23.39 6.81 -1.33
C GLY A 10 22.72 7.58 -2.47
N LEU A 11 21.54 7.12 -2.93
CA LEU A 11 20.74 7.81 -3.95
C LEU A 11 20.17 9.15 -3.42
N LEU A 12 19.73 9.19 -2.17
CA LEU A 12 19.24 10.43 -1.53
C LEU A 12 20.37 11.47 -1.33
N LEU A 13 21.58 11.02 -0.96
CA LEU A 13 22.74 11.92 -0.75
C LEU A 13 23.32 12.45 -2.07
N SER A 14 23.33 11.65 -3.14
CA SER A 14 23.75 12.12 -4.46
C SER A 14 22.80 13.19 -5.01
N MET A 15 21.51 13.10 -4.68
CA MET A 15 20.51 14.12 -5.02
C MET A 15 20.70 15.42 -4.21
N LEU A 16 21.20 15.34 -2.96
CA LEU A 16 21.54 16.53 -2.16
C LEU A 16 22.77 17.30 -2.66
N SER A 17 23.62 16.66 -3.47
CA SER A 17 24.92 17.21 -3.89
C SER A 17 24.89 17.89 -5.26
N LEU A 18 23.78 17.78 -6.01
CA LEU A 18 23.67 18.23 -7.40
C LEU A 18 22.67 19.38 -7.54
N SER A 19 22.89 20.48 -6.81
CA SER A 19 22.05 21.68 -6.89
C SER A 19 22.26 22.53 -8.16
N ALA A 20 22.91 22.02 -9.22
CA ALA A 20 23.23 22.82 -10.41
C ALA A 20 23.01 22.11 -11.77
N GLU A 21 22.91 20.78 -11.81
CA GLU A 21 22.72 20.03 -13.06
C GLU A 21 21.45 19.20 -12.99
N ASN A 22 20.68 19.16 -14.09
CA ASN A 22 19.52 18.30 -14.20
C ASN A 22 19.99 16.84 -14.03
N PRO A 23 19.52 16.08 -13.03
CA PRO A 23 19.99 14.72 -12.77
C PRO A 23 19.65 13.74 -13.92
N PHE A 24 18.85 14.16 -14.88
CA PHE A 24 18.51 13.42 -16.10
C PHE A 24 19.39 13.77 -17.29
N ASP A 25 20.34 14.71 -17.16
CA ASP A 25 21.30 15.05 -18.21
C ASP A 25 22.35 13.94 -18.37
N GLY A 26 22.78 13.67 -19.61
CA GLY A 26 23.78 12.63 -19.92
C GLY A 26 23.32 11.16 -19.85
N GLN A 27 22.06 10.87 -19.50
CA GLN A 27 21.47 9.52 -19.46
C GLN A 27 20.48 9.31 -20.63
N ASP A 28 20.37 8.08 -21.16
CA ASP A 28 19.41 7.79 -22.25
C ASP A 28 17.98 7.62 -21.72
N TYR A 29 17.30 8.76 -21.52
CA TYR A 29 15.88 8.84 -21.18
C TYR A 29 15.02 9.31 -22.36
N ARG A 30 15.46 9.09 -23.61
CA ARG A 30 14.74 9.58 -24.79
C ARG A 30 13.31 9.05 -24.83
N GLY A 31 12.35 9.97 -24.91
CA GLY A 31 10.91 9.66 -24.93
C GLY A 31 10.27 9.46 -23.54
N ALA A 32 11.04 9.45 -22.46
CA ALA A 32 10.50 9.40 -21.10
C ALA A 32 9.94 10.76 -20.67
N SER A 33 8.90 10.73 -19.85
CA SER A 33 8.38 11.90 -19.16
C SER A 33 8.69 11.79 -17.67
N ILE A 34 9.53 12.69 -17.16
CA ILE A 34 10.03 12.66 -15.79
C ILE A 34 9.64 13.95 -15.07
N SER A 35 9.28 13.84 -13.79
CA SER A 35 8.97 14.94 -12.88
C SER A 35 9.38 14.53 -11.46
N TYR A 36 9.84 15.48 -10.64
CA TYR A 36 10.03 15.29 -9.20
C TYR A 36 9.85 16.57 -8.40
N LEU A 37 9.53 16.40 -7.12
CA LEU A 37 9.44 17.44 -6.11
C LEU A 37 10.12 16.94 -4.82
N LEU A 38 11.19 17.61 -4.40
CA LEU A 38 11.85 17.37 -3.14
C LEU A 38 11.42 18.44 -2.14
N MET A 39 10.83 18.01 -1.03
CA MET A 39 10.28 18.88 0.00
C MET A 39 10.75 18.44 1.38
N ASP A 40 11.09 19.42 2.22
CA ASP A 40 11.24 19.19 3.65
C ASP A 40 9.87 18.88 4.28
N ALA A 41 9.70 17.66 4.79
CA ALA A 41 8.40 17.18 5.26
C ALA A 41 7.88 17.92 6.51
N ALA A 42 8.77 18.49 7.33
CA ALA A 42 8.38 19.19 8.55
C ALA A 42 7.91 20.62 8.31
N SER A 43 8.63 21.36 7.46
CA SER A 43 8.34 22.77 7.14
C SER A 43 7.50 22.96 5.88
N GLY A 44 7.36 21.94 5.03
CA GLY A 44 6.73 22.05 3.72
C GLY A 44 7.56 22.82 2.69
N ARG A 45 8.79 23.22 3.02
CA ARG A 45 9.66 23.98 2.13
C ARG A 45 10.12 23.08 0.98
N VAL A 46 9.85 23.50 -0.26
CA VAL A 46 10.42 22.87 -1.45
C VAL A 46 11.93 23.13 -1.48
N CYS A 47 12.71 22.05 -1.50
CA CYS A 47 14.15 22.09 -1.64
C CYS A 47 14.56 22.12 -3.12
N GLU A 48 13.87 21.34 -3.96
CA GLU A 48 14.17 21.18 -5.38
C GLU A 48 12.94 20.69 -6.15
N ALA A 49 12.81 21.04 -7.42
CA ALA A 49 11.71 20.59 -8.26
C ALA A 49 12.11 20.53 -9.74
N TYR A 50 11.58 19.54 -10.45
CA TYR A 50 11.69 19.42 -11.90
C TYR A 50 10.32 19.07 -12.49
N GLN A 51 9.77 19.95 -13.33
CA GLN A 51 8.44 19.80 -13.93
C GLN A 51 7.34 19.40 -12.92
N PRO A 52 7.20 20.05 -11.74
CA PRO A 52 6.35 19.57 -10.65
C PRO A 52 4.85 19.52 -10.99
N GLU A 53 4.40 20.35 -11.94
CA GLU A 53 2.99 20.42 -12.38
C GLU A 53 2.67 19.47 -13.56
N LYS A 54 3.65 18.67 -14.00
CA LYS A 54 3.46 17.77 -15.14
C LYS A 54 2.60 16.58 -14.74
N LEU A 55 1.48 16.41 -15.41
CA LEU A 55 0.63 15.24 -15.26
C LEU A 55 1.33 13.98 -15.80
N LEU A 56 1.47 12.97 -14.96
CA LEU A 56 2.05 11.67 -15.26
C LEU A 56 1.09 10.55 -14.83
N SER A 57 1.21 9.38 -15.44
CA SER A 57 0.56 8.18 -14.90
C SER A 57 1.22 7.85 -13.56
N SER A 58 0.44 7.89 -12.48
CA SER A 58 0.93 7.61 -11.13
C SER A 58 1.23 6.12 -10.91
N ALA A 59 0.73 5.23 -11.77
CA ALA A 59 0.75 3.79 -11.55
C ALA A 59 0.35 3.46 -10.08
N SER A 60 1.12 2.62 -9.40
CA SER A 60 0.85 2.24 -8.00
C SER A 60 1.01 3.37 -6.97
N ILE A 61 1.56 4.54 -7.31
CA ILE A 61 1.61 5.71 -6.39
C ILE A 61 0.18 6.16 -6.03
N VAL A 62 -0.81 5.91 -6.90
CA VAL A 62 -2.23 6.19 -6.61
C VAL A 62 -2.73 5.54 -5.31
N LYS A 63 -2.07 4.46 -4.86
CA LYS A 63 -2.41 3.77 -3.60
C LYS A 63 -2.24 4.66 -2.37
N LEU A 64 -1.43 5.74 -2.45
CA LEU A 64 -1.33 6.71 -1.36
C LEU A 64 -2.69 7.35 -1.06
N PHE A 65 -3.44 7.73 -2.09
CA PHE A 65 -4.77 8.33 -1.92
C PHE A 65 -5.76 7.35 -1.31
N SER A 66 -5.90 6.16 -1.89
CA SER A 66 -6.83 5.15 -1.36
C SER A 66 -6.47 4.73 0.07
N THR A 67 -5.18 4.63 0.40
CA THR A 67 -4.73 4.29 1.76
C THR A 67 -5.03 5.41 2.74
N ALA A 68 -4.74 6.66 2.38
CA ALA A 68 -5.05 7.82 3.22
C ALA A 68 -6.55 7.92 3.48
N THR A 69 -7.38 7.79 2.44
CA THR A 69 -8.85 7.77 2.56
C THR A 69 -9.32 6.63 3.45
N ALA A 70 -8.78 5.41 3.30
CA ALA A 70 -9.16 4.29 4.15
C ALA A 70 -8.81 4.54 5.63
N LEU A 71 -7.63 5.10 5.92
CA LEU A 71 -7.22 5.45 7.28
C LEU A 71 -8.09 6.56 7.89
N GLU A 72 -8.48 7.55 7.09
CA GLU A 72 -9.33 8.66 7.54
C GLU A 72 -10.77 8.21 7.80
N VAL A 73 -11.35 7.40 6.90
CA VAL A 73 -12.75 6.98 6.98
C VAL A 73 -12.96 5.81 7.94
N LEU A 74 -12.07 4.82 7.94
CA LEU A 74 -12.23 3.59 8.73
C LEU A 74 -11.49 3.66 10.08
N GLY A 75 -10.41 4.44 10.13
CA GLY A 75 -9.49 4.47 11.26
C GLY A 75 -8.42 3.36 11.20
N PRO A 76 -7.28 3.54 11.90
CA PRO A 76 -6.17 2.59 11.88
C PRO A 76 -6.51 1.25 12.56
N GLU A 77 -7.49 1.25 13.46
CA GLU A 77 -7.91 0.06 14.20
C GLU A 77 -9.12 -0.66 13.58
N HIS A 78 -9.54 -0.26 12.39
CA HIS A 78 -10.62 -0.95 11.69
C HIS A 78 -10.30 -2.44 11.52
N ARG A 79 -11.31 -3.29 11.73
CA ARG A 79 -11.27 -4.72 11.45
C ARG A 79 -12.48 -5.06 10.61
N PHE A 80 -12.26 -5.89 9.59
CA PHE A 80 -13.34 -6.40 8.76
C PHE A 80 -13.93 -7.64 9.44
N ASP A 81 -15.25 -7.72 9.47
CA ASP A 81 -15.95 -8.88 10.02
C ASP A 81 -16.29 -9.90 8.92
N THR A 82 -16.39 -11.17 9.31
CA THR A 82 -16.96 -12.23 8.47
C THR A 82 -17.83 -13.09 9.38
N TYR A 83 -19.12 -13.18 9.05
CA TYR A 83 -20.08 -13.92 9.87
C TYR A 83 -20.43 -15.25 9.23
N LEU A 84 -20.60 -16.27 10.08
CA LEU A 84 -21.12 -17.57 9.70
C LEU A 84 -22.53 -17.72 10.29
N PHE A 85 -23.50 -18.03 9.44
CA PHE A 85 -24.87 -18.33 9.84
C PHE A 85 -25.24 -19.73 9.39
N HIS A 86 -26.11 -20.40 10.13
CA HIS A 86 -26.70 -21.64 9.66
C HIS A 86 -28.18 -21.71 10.07
N ASP A 87 -28.97 -22.46 9.32
CA ASP A 87 -30.28 -22.93 9.76
C ASP A 87 -30.20 -24.41 10.15
N GLY A 88 -31.34 -25.03 10.44
CA GLY A 88 -31.38 -26.45 10.70
C GLY A 88 -30.72 -26.86 12.02
N GLN A 89 -30.40 -28.15 12.15
CA GLN A 89 -29.81 -28.70 13.36
C GLN A 89 -28.51 -29.43 13.05
N VAL A 90 -27.51 -29.24 13.91
CA VAL A 90 -26.30 -30.06 13.90
C VAL A 90 -26.59 -31.35 14.68
N ARG A 91 -26.45 -32.50 14.02
CA ARG A 91 -26.58 -33.84 14.62
C ARG A 91 -25.36 -34.66 14.26
N ASP A 92 -24.71 -35.25 15.26
CA ASP A 92 -23.51 -36.08 15.08
C ASP A 92 -22.40 -35.40 14.25
N GLY A 93 -22.21 -34.08 14.42
CA GLY A 93 -21.22 -33.29 13.69
C GLY A 93 -21.62 -32.92 12.25
N VAL A 94 -22.82 -33.30 11.80
CA VAL A 94 -23.35 -32.97 10.48
C VAL A 94 -24.45 -31.92 10.60
N LEU A 95 -24.30 -30.82 9.87
CA LEU A 95 -25.35 -29.82 9.75
C LEU A 95 -26.47 -30.32 8.82
N HIS A 96 -27.68 -30.48 9.35
CA HIS A 96 -28.88 -30.74 8.56
C HIS A 96 -29.62 -29.43 8.28
N GLY A 97 -29.05 -28.65 7.37
CA GLY A 97 -29.50 -27.31 7.04
C GLY A 97 -28.54 -26.65 6.05
N ASN A 98 -28.72 -25.35 5.86
CA ASN A 98 -27.88 -24.48 5.06
C ASN A 98 -26.83 -23.79 5.95
N LEU A 99 -25.66 -23.56 5.36
CA LEU A 99 -24.60 -22.75 5.93
C LEU A 99 -24.40 -21.52 5.03
N TRP A 100 -24.36 -20.34 5.62
CA TRP A 100 -24.14 -19.07 4.94
C TRP A 100 -22.91 -18.37 5.48
N ILE A 101 -22.09 -17.86 4.57
CA ILE A 101 -20.94 -17.01 4.90
C ILE A 101 -21.29 -15.60 4.42
N LEU A 102 -21.25 -14.64 5.33
CA LEU A 102 -21.43 -13.22 5.04
C LEU A 102 -20.08 -12.50 5.17
N PRO A 103 -19.34 -12.30 4.06
CA PRO A 103 -18.09 -11.56 4.09
C PRO A 103 -18.37 -10.05 4.10
N LEU A 104 -17.75 -9.31 5.02
CA LEU A 104 -17.81 -7.84 5.04
C LEU A 104 -16.50 -7.17 4.57
N GLY A 105 -15.76 -7.86 3.69
CA GLY A 105 -14.69 -7.26 2.91
C GLY A 105 -13.28 -7.40 3.47
N ASP A 106 -12.99 -8.39 4.34
CA ASP A 106 -11.61 -8.64 4.79
C ASP A 106 -10.71 -9.00 3.58
N PRO A 107 -9.77 -8.13 3.18
CA PRO A 107 -8.90 -8.37 2.03
C PRO A 107 -7.85 -9.46 2.31
N ARG A 108 -7.76 -9.95 3.56
CA ARG A 108 -6.83 -11.01 3.97
C ARG A 108 -7.47 -12.39 3.97
N LEU A 109 -8.80 -12.50 3.94
CA LEU A 109 -9.51 -13.78 4.14
C LEU A 109 -8.94 -14.89 3.24
N GLY A 110 -8.48 -15.99 3.84
CA GLY A 110 -7.91 -17.13 3.12
C GLY A 110 -6.50 -16.92 2.55
N SER A 111 -5.84 -15.78 2.83
CA SER A 111 -4.50 -15.50 2.35
C SER A 111 -3.43 -16.27 3.13
N ALA A 112 -2.65 -17.09 2.41
CA ALA A 112 -1.50 -17.80 2.97
C ALA A 112 -0.38 -16.88 3.51
N LEU A 113 -0.43 -15.58 3.20
CA LEU A 113 0.55 -14.60 3.71
C LEU A 113 0.21 -14.08 5.11
N PHE A 114 -1.06 -14.13 5.50
CA PHE A 114 -1.55 -13.52 6.74
C PHE A 114 -2.00 -14.55 7.78
N TYR A 115 -2.14 -15.82 7.39
CA TYR A 115 -2.57 -16.89 8.28
C TYR A 115 -1.56 -18.04 8.26
N GLU A 116 -1.00 -18.39 9.43
CA GLU A 116 -0.27 -19.66 9.61
C GLU A 116 -1.21 -20.87 9.46
N HIS A 117 -2.49 -20.66 9.76
CA HIS A 117 -3.57 -21.63 9.59
C HIS A 117 -4.68 -21.01 8.72
N PRO A 118 -4.87 -21.46 7.46
CA PRO A 118 -5.82 -20.86 6.52
C PRO A 118 -7.28 -20.91 6.98
N PHE A 119 -7.58 -21.55 8.11
CA PHE A 119 -8.89 -21.70 8.72
C PHE A 119 -9.04 -20.94 10.05
N ALA A 120 -8.08 -20.10 10.46
CA ALA A 120 -8.13 -19.36 11.73
C ALA A 120 -9.30 -18.36 11.84
N PHE A 121 -10.05 -18.13 10.75
CA PHE A 121 -11.30 -17.37 10.77
C PHE A 121 -12.52 -18.20 11.21
N LEU A 122 -12.35 -19.51 11.43
CA LEU A 122 -13.37 -20.45 11.89
C LEU A 122 -13.28 -20.74 13.40
N ASP A 123 -12.28 -20.21 14.10
CA ASP A 123 -12.06 -20.33 15.55
C ASP A 123 -12.81 -19.22 16.33
#